data_AF-A0A9E2R5P9-F1
#
_entry.id   AF-A0A9E2R5P9-F1
#
_cell.length_a   1.000
_cell.length_b   1.000
_cell.length_c   1.000
_cell.angle_alpha   90.00
_cell.angle_beta   90.00
_cell.angle_gamma   90.00
#
_symmetry.space_group_name_H-M   'P 1'
#
loop_
_entity.id
_entity.type
_entity.pdbx_description
1 polymer ?
#
loop_
_entity_poly.entity_id
_entity_poly.type
_entity_poly.pdbx_seq_one_letter_code
_entity_poly.pdbx_strand_id
1 'polypeptide(L)'
;MNLLPSLQPVLDDLGKRFGAQLTATRTPQPNEVYLDTRMEAVAALAAYLYRKWNGRLAGVFAEDARADHGAYFVYYLFALDAAHGFILLQVPVPADHP
;
A
#
# COMPACT_ATOMS: atom_id res chain seq x y z
N MET A 1 -3.94 -2.98 16.84
CA MET A 1 -2.99 -2.73 15.73
C MET A 1 -1.78 -2.01 16.30
N ASN A 2 -0.58 -2.41 15.91
CA ASN A 2 0.63 -1.67 16.24
C ASN A 2 0.80 -0.57 15.18
N LEU A 3 0.17 0.59 15.38
CA LEU A 3 0.11 1.67 14.41
C LEU A 3 0.30 3.03 15.10
N LEU A 4 1.10 3.90 14.50
CA LEU A 4 1.25 5.28 14.94
C LEU A 4 -0.12 5.99 14.89
N PRO A 5 -0.51 6.73 15.95
CA PRO A 5 -1.78 7.45 15.97
C PRO A 5 -1.95 8.43 14.79
N SER A 6 -0.85 8.97 14.27
CA SER A 6 -0.82 9.86 13.10
C SER A 6 -1.18 9.16 11.78
N LEU A 7 -1.02 7.84 11.68
CA LEU A 7 -1.40 7.05 10.50
C LEU A 7 -2.85 6.56 10.55
N GLN A 8 -3.47 6.51 11.73
CA GLN A 8 -4.85 6.03 11.87
C GLN A 8 -5.85 6.82 11.00
N PRO A 9 -5.82 8.18 10.93
CA PRO A 9 -6.73 8.93 10.06
C PRO A 9 -6.54 8.63 8.58
N VAL A 10 -5.29 8.34 8.16
CA VAL A 10 -4.97 7.94 6.79
C VAL A 10 -5.61 6.61 6.47
N LEU A 11 -5.42 5.63 7.35
CA LEU A 11 -5.94 4.28 7.17
C LEU A 11 -7.46 4.25 7.18
N ASP A 12 -8.11 5.00 8.09
CA ASP A 12 -9.56 5.10 8.16
C ASP A 12 -10.16 5.71 6.88
N ASP A 13 -9.53 6.75 6.33
CA ASP A 13 -9.96 7.41 5.09
C ASP A 13 -9.78 6.50 3.87
N LEU A 14 -8.64 5.81 3.78
CA LEU A 14 -8.40 4.81 2.74
C LEU A 14 -9.39 3.65 2.84
N GLY A 15 -9.67 3.14 4.04
CA GLY A 15 -10.65 2.09 4.27
C GLY A 15 -12.07 2.51 3.87
N LYS A 16 -12.48 3.74 4.19
CA LYS A 16 -13.79 4.28 3.78
C LYS A 16 -13.92 4.42 2.27
N ARG A 17 -12.86 4.87 1.59
CA ARG A 17 -12.91 5.19 0.15
C ARG A 17 -12.61 4.01 -0.76
N PHE A 18 -11.70 3.13 -0.33
CA PHE A 18 -11.15 2.05 -1.14
C PHE A 18 -11.34 0.65 -0.53
N GLY A 19 -12.14 0.51 0.53
CA GLY A 19 -12.30 -0.77 1.24
C GLY A 19 -12.67 -1.96 0.35
N ALA A 20 -13.42 -1.74 -0.75
CA ALA A 20 -13.77 -2.79 -1.71
C ALA A 20 -12.60 -3.22 -2.62
N GLN A 21 -11.56 -2.39 -2.73
CA GLN A 21 -10.36 -2.62 -3.53
C GLN A 21 -9.18 -3.12 -2.68
N LEU A 22 -9.28 -3.02 -1.35
CA LEU A 22 -8.30 -3.54 -0.41
C LEU A 22 -8.66 -4.98 -0.04
N THR A 23 -7.69 -5.88 -0.20
CA THR A 23 -7.86 -7.31 0.10
C THR A 23 -7.34 -7.67 1.48
N ALA A 24 -6.29 -6.99 1.95
CA ALA A 24 -5.79 -7.11 3.30
C ALA A 24 -5.08 -5.82 3.76
N THR A 25 -4.94 -5.68 5.06
CA THR A 25 -4.18 -4.60 5.71
C THR A 25 -3.29 -5.20 6.78
N ARG A 26 -1.99 -4.90 6.73
CA ARG A 26 -1.00 -5.38 7.71
C ARG A 26 -0.19 -4.21 8.24
N THR A 27 0.10 -4.23 9.54
CA THR A 27 0.90 -3.21 10.23
C THR A 27 2.04 -3.89 10.99
N PRO A 28 3.10 -4.35 10.28
CA PRO A 28 4.20 -5.09 10.91
C PRO A 28 5.02 -4.18 11.82
N GLN A 29 5.11 -2.89 11.50
CA GLN A 29 5.77 -1.86 12.29
C GLN A 29 4.79 -0.72 12.59
N PRO A 30 4.98 0.04 13.70
CA PRO A 30 4.11 1.15 14.05
C PRO A 30 3.97 2.19 12.92
N ASN A 31 5.05 2.43 12.18
CA ASN A 31 5.15 3.45 11.15
C ASN A 31 4.95 2.90 9.73
N GLU A 32 4.53 1.65 9.57
CA GLU A 32 4.34 1.01 8.26
C GLU A 32 2.97 0.37 8.13
N VAL A 33 2.29 0.66 7.02
CA VAL A 33 1.03 0.02 6.65
C VAL A 33 1.17 -0.61 5.27
N TYR A 34 0.91 -1.91 5.19
CA TYR A 34 0.86 -2.67 3.94
C TYR A 34 -0.60 -2.86 3.57
N LEU A 35 -0.95 -2.42 2.37
CA LEU A 35 -2.28 -2.52 1.79
C LEU A 35 -2.21 -3.43 0.57
N ASP A 36 -2.74 -4.64 0.71
CA ASP A 36 -2.78 -5.59 -0.38
C ASP A 36 -3.94 -5.21 -1.29
N THR A 37 -3.66 -4.97 -2.57
CA THR A 37 -4.65 -4.51 -3.55
C THR A 37 -4.39 -5.13 -4.92
N ARG A 38 -5.21 -4.75 -5.91
CA ARG A 38 -5.09 -5.22 -7.30
C ARG A 38 -4.58 -4.10 -8.21
N MET A 39 -3.97 -4.47 -9.33
CA MET A 39 -3.31 -3.53 -10.24
C MET A 39 -4.26 -2.41 -10.71
N GLU A 40 -5.54 -2.73 -10.91
CA GLU A 40 -6.54 -1.77 -11.40
C GLU A 40 -6.83 -0.64 -10.39
N ALA A 41 -6.57 -0.87 -9.10
CA ALA A 41 -6.80 0.11 -8.04
C ALA A 41 -5.58 1.01 -7.75
N VAL A 42 -4.38 0.60 -8.19
CA VAL A 42 -3.11 1.27 -7.86
C VAL A 42 -3.12 2.74 -8.28
N ALA A 43 -3.51 3.03 -9.52
CA ALA A 43 -3.49 4.40 -10.03
C ALA A 43 -4.39 5.34 -9.20
N ALA A 44 -5.58 4.86 -8.81
CA ALA A 44 -6.51 5.63 -8.00
C ALA A 44 -6.01 5.82 -6.56
N LEU A 45 -5.48 4.77 -5.94
CA LEU A 45 -4.87 4.82 -4.60
C LEU A 45 -3.66 5.75 -4.58
N ALA A 46 -2.75 5.62 -5.54
CA ALA A 46 -1.56 6.46 -5.68
C ALA A 46 -1.91 7.94 -5.84
N ALA A 47 -2.84 8.25 -6.75
CA ALA A 47 -3.32 9.62 -6.95
C ALA A 47 -3.96 10.19 -5.67
N TYR A 48 -4.68 9.36 -4.91
CA TYR A 48 -5.32 9.79 -3.68
C TYR A 48 -4.33 10.04 -2.55
N LEU A 49 -3.39 9.11 -2.33
CA LEU A 49 -2.28 9.27 -1.39
C LEU A 49 -1.49 10.55 -1.67
N TYR A 50 -1.18 10.80 -2.94
CA TYR A 50 -0.48 12.02 -3.35
C TYR A 50 -1.30 13.28 -3.09
N ARG A 51 -2.55 13.35 -3.59
CA ARG A 51 -3.35 14.60 -3.57
C ARG A 51 -3.95 14.93 -2.20
N LYS A 52 -4.43 13.92 -1.47
CA LYS A 52 -5.14 14.12 -0.19
C LYS A 52 -4.19 14.11 1.00
N TRP A 53 -3.23 13.20 0.98
CA TRP A 53 -2.35 12.92 2.11
C TRP A 53 -0.93 13.45 1.93
N ASN A 54 -0.67 14.15 0.82
CA ASN A 54 0.66 14.65 0.46
C ASN A 54 1.74 13.55 0.48
N GLY A 55 1.32 12.31 0.18
CA GLY A 55 2.19 11.15 0.16
C GLY A 55 3.14 11.23 -1.03
N ARG A 56 4.44 11.19 -0.77
CA ARG A 56 5.47 11.17 -1.81
C ARG A 56 5.78 9.73 -2.19
N LEU A 57 5.69 9.40 -3.48
CA LEU A 57 6.16 8.10 -3.98
C LEU A 57 7.68 8.03 -3.78
N ALA A 58 8.11 7.26 -2.78
CA ALA A 58 9.50 7.15 -2.37
C ALA A 58 10.22 6.01 -3.09
N GLY A 59 9.48 5.00 -3.57
CA GLY A 59 10.05 3.91 -4.34
C GLY A 59 8.99 3.01 -4.96
N VAL A 60 9.39 2.31 -6.02
CA VAL A 60 8.67 1.18 -6.57
C VAL A 60 9.67 0.04 -6.73
N PHE A 61 9.38 -1.11 -6.14
CA PHE A 61 10.25 -2.27 -6.18
C PHE A 61 9.42 -3.54 -6.30
N ALA A 62 10.06 -4.62 -6.72
CA ALA A 62 9.41 -5.91 -6.90
C ALA A 62 10.12 -7.01 -6.12
N GLU A 63 9.34 -7.97 -5.68
CA GLU A 63 9.79 -9.21 -5.04
C GLU A 63 9.39 -10.38 -5.93
N ASP A 64 10.34 -11.29 -6.16
CA ASP A 64 10.07 -12.57 -6.79
C ASP A 64 9.55 -13.55 -5.74
N ALA A 65 8.23 -13.65 -5.63
CA ALA A 65 7.54 -14.51 -4.70
C ALA A 65 6.93 -15.75 -5.38
N ARG A 66 7.43 -16.13 -6.57
CA ARG A 66 6.82 -17.17 -7.41
C ARG A 66 6.77 -18.53 -6.73
N ALA A 67 7.81 -18.89 -5.97
CA ALA A 67 7.90 -20.20 -5.33
C ALA A 67 6.76 -20.43 -4.31
N ASP A 68 6.41 -19.40 -3.54
CA ASP A 68 5.45 -19.51 -2.44
C ASP A 68 4.06 -18.98 -2.81
N HIS A 69 3.99 -18.01 -3.73
CA HIS A 69 2.77 -17.27 -4.03
C HIS A 69 2.37 -17.28 -5.52
N GLY A 70 3.18 -17.87 -6.41
CA GLY A 70 2.87 -17.93 -7.84
C GLY A 70 2.82 -16.56 -8.54
N ALA A 71 3.36 -15.51 -7.92
CA ALA A 71 3.29 -14.14 -8.38
C ALA A 71 4.59 -13.37 -8.10
N TYR A 72 4.80 -12.29 -8.83
CA TYR A 72 5.66 -11.19 -8.38
C TYR A 72 4.83 -10.23 -7.55
N PHE A 73 5.38 -9.70 -6.48
CA PHE A 73 4.75 -8.58 -5.78
C PHE A 73 5.40 -7.27 -6.21
N VAL A 74 4.60 -6.33 -6.68
CA VAL A 74 5.03 -4.95 -6.91
C VAL A 74 4.59 -4.11 -5.74
N TYR A 75 5.55 -3.39 -5.15
CA TYR A 75 5.34 -2.52 -4.01
C TYR A 75 5.44 -1.06 -4.45
N TYR A 76 4.44 -0.27 -4.13
CA TYR A 76 4.47 1.19 -4.26
C TYR A 76 4.60 1.80 -2.86
N LEU A 77 5.79 2.32 -2.55
CA LEU A 77 6.11 2.90 -1.26
C LEU A 77 5.83 4.40 -1.27
N PHE A 78 4.91 4.84 -0.40
CA PHE A 78 4.62 6.25 -0.15
C PHE A 78 5.13 6.67 1.23
N ALA A 79 5.93 7.73 1.27
CA ALA A 79 6.32 8.40 2.50
C ALA A 79 5.28 9.50 2.82
N LEU A 80 4.70 9.45 4.02
CA LEU A 80 3.78 10.47 4.53
C LEU A 80 4.50 11.24 5.63
N ASP A 81 5.25 12.28 5.24
CA ASP A 81 6.16 13.00 6.13
C ASP A 81 5.44 13.58 7.36
N ALA A 82 4.23 14.14 7.17
CA ALA A 82 3.41 14.69 8.25
C ALA A 82 2.88 13.63 9.23
N ALA A 83 2.75 12.37 8.76
CA ALA A 83 2.32 11.25 9.60
C ALA A 83 3.49 10.46 10.19
N HIS A 84 4.74 10.81 9.82
CA HIS A 84 5.96 10.10 10.20
C HIS A 84 5.92 8.59 9.88
N GLY A 85 5.34 8.23 8.74
CA GLY A 85 5.17 6.83 8.38
C GLY A 85 5.04 6.56 6.88
N PHE A 86 4.85 5.29 6.57
CA PHE A 86 4.84 4.75 5.22
C PHE A 86 3.57 3.97 4.92
N ILE A 87 3.06 4.13 3.70
CA ILE A 87 2.02 3.27 3.13
C ILE A 87 2.66 2.50 1.96
N LEU A 88 2.55 1.19 1.98
CA LEU A 88 2.96 0.30 0.91
C LEU A 88 1.72 -0.29 0.25
N LEU A 89 1.54 -0.04 -1.05
CA LEU A 89 0.58 -0.78 -1.84
C LEU A 89 1.27 -2.03 -2.37
N GLN A 90 0.84 -3.21 -1.93
CA GLN A 90 1.35 -4.48 -2.43
C GLN A 90 0.38 -5.04 -3.47
N VAL A 91 0.88 -5.29 -4.67
CA VAL A 91 0.07 -5.73 -5.82
C VAL A 91 0.65 -7.03 -6.36
N PRO A 92 -0.13 -8.13 -6.39
CA PRO A 92 0.30 -9.34 -7.06
C PRO A 92 0.24 -9.16 -8.57
N VAL A 93 1.29 -9.59 -9.26
CA VAL A 93 1.38 -9.75 -10.70
C VAL A 93 1.59 -11.23 -11.01
N PRO A 94 0.63 -11.90 -11.67
CA PRO A 94 0.73 -13.33 -11.98
C PRO A 94 2.01 -13.68 -12.75
N ALA A 95 2.67 -14.78 -12.37
CA ALA A 95 3.96 -15.15 -12.95
C ALA A 95 3.89 -15.58 -14.43
N ASP A 96 2.72 -16.03 -14.88
CA ASP A 96 2.39 -16.42 -16.25
C ASP A 96 2.09 -15.20 -17.15
N HIS A 97 1.79 -14.05 -16.54
CA HIS A 97 1.50 -12.78 -17.19
C HIS A 97 2.20 -11.62 -16.45
N PRO A 98 3.55 -11.58 -16.51
CA PRO A 98 4.35 -10.58 -15.79
C PRO A 98 4.16 -9.15 -16.31
#